data_AF-A0A821J312-F1
#
_entry.id   AF-A0A821J312-F1
#
_cell.length_a   1.000
_cell.length_b   1.000
_cell.length_c   1.000
_cell.angle_alpha   90.00
_cell.angle_beta   90.00
_cell.angle_gamma   90.00
#
_symmetry.space_group_name_H-M   'P 1'
#
loop_
_entity.id
_entity.type
_entity.pdbx_description
1 polymer ?
#
loop_
_entity_poly.entity_id
_entity_poly.type
_entity_poly.pdbx_seq_one_letter_code
_entity_poly.pdbx_strand_id
1 'polypeptide(L)'
;CIVNNDKLLRESDWCHLTNIVSAYETHCLKTYIQKCSDMYNNETTSSMHIHAPSKYCTAIPMTLTASLCSFLQSLPAFHSLSQINRTFLCKNNLRSLLFPNMFELRQSCFSEPWQMSLERATWELICGPQLFAEFSRTTKVAERLLITDPVVIRLWLVVLFFSSSLFCLYDNYLVLKIPKKKTAIIEIQNIYATLLWKYLLHRHGNFSAVQIYSNLIHTYLQMQRVGFEIGIQVRTRNELLITYETLNQILALDIRDN
;
A
#
# COMPACT_ATOMS: atom_id res chain seq x y z
N CYS A 1 17.70 11.57 30.60
CA CYS A 1 16.65 10.79 31.28
C CYS A 1 16.54 9.42 30.64
N ILE A 2 17.02 8.38 31.33
CA ILE A 2 16.84 7.00 30.90
C ILE A 2 15.44 6.60 31.39
N VAL A 3 14.46 6.58 30.49
CA VAL A 3 13.14 6.05 30.80
C VAL A 3 13.29 4.53 30.85
N ASN A 4 12.99 3.92 32.01
CA ASN A 4 12.90 2.47 32.15
C ASN A 4 11.81 1.95 31.19
N ASN A 5 12.24 1.37 30.07
CA ASN A 5 11.40 0.98 28.93
C ASN A 5 10.81 -0.43 29.06
N ASP A 6 10.96 -1.08 30.21
CA ASP A 6 10.80 -2.53 30.31
C ASP A 6 9.39 -3.08 30.07
N LYS A 7 8.33 -2.25 29.95
CA LYS A 7 6.99 -2.72 29.55
C LYS A 7 6.18 -1.72 28.70
N LEU A 8 6.80 -1.12 27.68
CA LEU A 8 6.06 -0.23 26.78
C LEU A 8 5.03 -1.00 25.90
N LEU A 9 5.41 -2.19 25.43
CA LEU A 9 4.53 -3.10 24.68
C LEU A 9 3.97 -4.17 25.62
N ARG A 10 2.65 -4.35 25.59
CA ARG A 10 1.95 -5.43 26.30
C ARG A 10 1.93 -6.70 25.44
N GLU A 11 1.61 -7.84 26.04
CA GLU A 11 1.43 -9.11 25.30
C GLU A 11 0.38 -8.98 24.17
N SER A 12 -0.72 -8.27 24.43
CA SER A 12 -1.73 -7.98 23.40
C SER A 12 -1.19 -7.13 22.24
N ASP A 13 -0.24 -6.23 22.51
CA ASP A 13 0.39 -5.41 21.47
C ASP A 13 1.24 -6.33 20.54
N TRP A 14 1.99 -7.28 21.11
CA TRP A 14 2.75 -8.27 20.34
C TRP A 14 1.85 -9.17 19.50
N CYS A 15 0.73 -9.64 20.07
CA CYS A 15 -0.25 -10.43 19.33
C CYS A 15 -0.78 -9.66 18.10
N HIS A 16 -1.11 -8.38 18.25
CA HIS A 16 -1.52 -7.55 17.11
C HIS A 16 -0.43 -7.40 16.04
N LEU A 17 0.83 -7.17 16.45
CA LEU A 17 1.95 -7.07 15.51
C LEU A 17 2.15 -8.37 14.74
N THR A 18 2.15 -9.52 15.42
CA THR A 18 2.28 -10.84 14.78
C THR A 18 1.13 -11.10 13.80
N ASN A 19 -0.10 -10.76 14.17
CA ASN A 19 -1.25 -10.93 13.29
C ASN A 19 -1.14 -10.06 12.02
N ILE A 20 -0.69 -8.82 12.14
CA ILE A 20 -0.47 -7.92 11.00
C ILE A 20 0.61 -8.46 10.07
N VAL A 21 1.74 -8.88 10.65
CA VAL A 21 2.87 -9.46 9.91
C VAL A 21 2.44 -10.72 9.16
N SER A 22 1.77 -11.64 9.84
CA SER A 22 1.31 -12.92 9.27
C SER A 22 0.23 -12.70 8.19
N ALA A 23 -0.71 -11.79 8.41
CA ALA A 23 -1.73 -11.45 7.42
C ALA A 23 -1.09 -10.83 6.16
N TYR A 24 -0.13 -9.93 6.32
CA TYR A 24 0.58 -9.32 5.20
C TYR A 24 1.37 -10.37 4.39
N GLU A 25 2.08 -11.26 5.07
CA GLU A 25 2.82 -12.34 4.41
C GLU A 25 1.91 -13.28 3.63
N THR A 26 0.77 -13.62 4.22
CA THR A 26 -0.22 -14.53 3.62
C THR A 26 -0.88 -13.92 2.40
N HIS A 27 -1.33 -12.67 2.50
CA HIS A 27 -2.15 -12.06 1.46
C HIS A 27 -1.34 -11.27 0.44
N CYS A 28 -0.34 -10.49 0.86
CA CYS A 28 0.47 -9.64 -0.02
C CYS A 28 1.70 -10.37 -0.55
N LEU A 29 2.58 -10.81 0.34
CA LEU A 29 3.90 -11.34 -0.03
C LEU A 29 3.79 -12.62 -0.85
N LYS A 30 3.06 -13.61 -0.34
CA LYS A 30 2.86 -14.90 -1.02
C LYS A 30 2.20 -14.73 -2.39
N THR A 31 1.17 -13.89 -2.48
CA THR A 31 0.48 -13.61 -3.75
C THR A 31 1.40 -12.93 -4.76
N TYR A 32 2.21 -11.98 -4.31
CA TYR A 32 3.18 -11.29 -5.18
C TYR A 32 4.23 -12.26 -5.72
N ILE A 33 4.85 -13.06 -4.84
CA ILE A 33 5.86 -14.06 -5.22
C ILE A 33 5.26 -15.05 -6.23
N GLN A 34 4.08 -15.61 -5.94
CA GLN A 34 3.41 -16.53 -6.85
C GLN A 34 3.17 -15.90 -8.21
N LYS A 35 2.68 -14.65 -8.24
CA LYS A 35 2.39 -13.94 -9.48
C LYS A 35 3.65 -13.72 -10.31
N CYS A 36 4.75 -13.31 -9.68
CA CYS A 36 6.03 -13.15 -10.35
C CYS A 36 6.53 -14.47 -10.93
N SER A 37 6.44 -15.57 -10.18
CA SER A 37 6.80 -16.91 -10.67
C SER A 37 5.95 -17.35 -11.87
N ASP A 38 4.64 -17.11 -11.82
CA ASP A 38 3.73 -17.44 -12.93
C ASP A 38 4.09 -16.65 -14.20
N MET A 39 4.46 -15.38 -14.07
CA MET A 39 4.88 -14.54 -15.21
C MET A 39 6.16 -15.07 -15.86
N TYR A 40 7.16 -15.45 -15.04
CA TYR A 40 8.41 -16.04 -15.53
C TYR A 40 8.19 -17.34 -16.32
N ASN A 41 7.37 -18.24 -15.77
CA ASN A 41 7.08 -19.53 -16.40
C ASN A 41 6.35 -19.36 -17.74
N ASN A 42 5.49 -18.35 -17.86
CA ASN A 42 4.78 -18.06 -19.11
C ASN A 42 5.69 -17.43 -20.17
N GLU A 43 6.69 -16.63 -19.77
CA GLU A 43 7.67 -16.06 -20.71
C GLU A 43 8.64 -17.11 -21.26
N THR A 44 9.12 -18.03 -20.42
CA THR A 44 10.06 -19.07 -20.82
C THR A 44 9.45 -20.14 -21.74
N THR A 45 8.13 -20.33 -21.68
CA THR A 45 7.40 -21.31 -22.49
C THR A 45 6.88 -20.75 -23.81
N SER A 46 6.75 -19.43 -23.95
CA SER A 46 6.22 -18.79 -25.15
C SER A 46 7.35 -18.31 -26.07
N SER A 47 7.64 -19.05 -27.14
CA SER A 47 8.63 -18.69 -28.17
C SER A 47 8.25 -17.46 -29.02
N MET A 48 7.20 -16.71 -28.68
CA MET A 48 6.74 -15.52 -29.40
C MET A 48 7.05 -14.22 -28.62
N HIS A 49 8.30 -13.79 -28.70
CA HIS A 49 8.88 -12.70 -27.90
C HIS A 49 8.49 -11.25 -28.26
N ILE A 50 7.52 -10.98 -29.15
CA ILE A 50 7.42 -9.62 -29.74
C ILE A 50 6.14 -8.84 -29.38
N HIS A 51 5.07 -9.46 -28.87
CA HIS A 51 3.77 -8.76 -28.73
C HIS A 51 3.03 -8.85 -27.37
N ALA A 52 3.63 -9.44 -26.34
CA ALA A 52 2.99 -9.58 -25.03
C ALA A 52 3.12 -8.42 -23.99
N PRO A 53 3.79 -7.26 -24.20
CA PRO A 53 3.97 -6.27 -23.12
C PRO A 53 2.67 -5.78 -22.49
N SER A 54 1.62 -5.56 -23.30
CA SER A 54 0.40 -4.88 -22.84
C SER A 54 -0.41 -5.70 -21.82
N LYS A 55 -0.40 -7.03 -21.91
CA LYS A 55 -1.19 -7.90 -21.02
C LYS A 55 -0.57 -8.04 -19.62
N TYR A 56 0.77 -7.99 -19.55
CA TYR A 56 1.48 -8.08 -18.27
C TYR A 56 1.55 -6.74 -17.53
N CYS A 57 1.58 -5.62 -18.28
CA CYS A 57 1.70 -4.29 -17.68
C CYS A 57 0.53 -3.88 -16.78
N THR A 58 -0.66 -4.48 -16.89
CA THR A 58 -1.80 -4.12 -16.03
C THR A 58 -2.07 -5.16 -14.94
N ALA A 59 -1.56 -6.38 -15.11
CA ALA A 59 -1.74 -7.48 -14.17
C ALA A 59 -1.08 -7.21 -12.82
N ILE A 60 0.14 -6.65 -12.81
CA ILE A 60 0.88 -6.38 -11.56
C ILE A 60 0.11 -5.41 -10.65
N PRO A 61 -0.27 -4.18 -11.09
CA PRO A 61 -1.03 -3.26 -10.25
C PRO A 61 -2.37 -3.84 -9.74
N MET A 62 -3.06 -4.63 -10.56
CA MET A 62 -4.30 -5.30 -10.15
C MET A 62 -4.05 -6.33 -9.06
N THR A 63 -3.04 -7.19 -9.24
CA THR A 63 -2.65 -8.18 -8.22
C THR A 63 -2.24 -7.49 -6.92
N LEU A 64 -1.47 -6.40 -6.99
CA LEU A 64 -1.07 -5.61 -5.83
C LEU A 64 -2.26 -4.97 -5.11
N THR A 65 -3.23 -4.46 -5.87
CA THR A 65 -4.44 -3.85 -5.30
C THR A 65 -5.30 -4.91 -4.61
N ALA A 66 -5.55 -6.04 -5.27
CA ALA A 66 -6.36 -7.13 -4.74
C ALA A 66 -5.71 -7.75 -3.49
N SER A 67 -4.40 -8.03 -3.54
CA SER A 67 -3.67 -8.62 -2.41
C SER A 67 -3.66 -7.70 -1.18
N LEU A 68 -3.47 -6.40 -1.40
CA LEU A 68 -3.55 -5.39 -0.35
C LEU A 68 -4.96 -5.26 0.21
N CYS A 69 -5.99 -5.34 -0.64
CA CYS A 69 -7.39 -5.39 -0.20
C CYS A 69 -7.61 -6.57 0.74
N SER A 70 -7.26 -7.79 0.31
CA SER A 70 -7.40 -9.02 1.10
C SER A 70 -6.67 -8.95 2.44
N PHE A 71 -5.46 -8.39 2.46
CA PHE A 71 -4.71 -8.15 3.71
C PHE A 71 -5.47 -7.23 4.66
N LEU A 72 -5.94 -6.09 4.19
CA LEU A 72 -6.60 -5.10 5.04
C LEU A 72 -7.97 -5.57 5.52
N GLN A 73 -8.67 -6.33 4.68
CA GLN A 73 -9.95 -6.92 5.01
C GLN A 73 -9.84 -8.06 6.03
N SER A 74 -8.73 -8.79 6.08
CA SER A 74 -8.56 -9.87 7.06
C SER A 74 -8.28 -9.38 8.49
N LEU A 75 -8.08 -8.07 8.69
CA LEU A 75 -7.89 -7.48 10.01
C LEU A 75 -9.21 -7.45 10.79
N PRO A 76 -9.26 -7.91 12.05
CA PRO A 76 -10.49 -7.90 12.85
C PRO A 76 -11.13 -6.51 12.99
N ALA A 77 -10.31 -5.45 13.05
CA ALA A 77 -10.79 -4.07 13.12
C ALA A 77 -11.52 -3.62 11.85
N PHE A 78 -11.27 -4.24 10.69
CA PHE A 78 -12.05 -3.96 9.49
C PHE A 78 -13.50 -4.42 9.64
N HIS A 79 -13.71 -5.59 10.24
CA HIS A 79 -15.03 -6.18 10.41
C HIS A 79 -15.87 -5.52 11.51
N SER A 80 -15.26 -4.76 12.44
CA SER A 80 -16.00 -3.99 13.43
C SER A 80 -16.63 -2.71 12.86
N LEU A 81 -16.24 -2.31 11.63
CA LEU A 81 -16.80 -1.15 10.96
C LEU A 81 -18.12 -1.46 10.25
N SER A 82 -18.99 -0.45 10.19
CA SER A 82 -20.19 -0.51 9.34
C SER A 82 -19.83 -0.68 7.86
N GLN A 83 -20.73 -1.29 7.09
CA GLN A 83 -20.53 -1.53 5.65
C GLN A 83 -20.21 -0.24 4.86
N ILE A 84 -20.83 0.88 5.25
CA ILE A 84 -20.59 2.20 4.65
C ILE A 84 -19.13 2.63 4.88
N ASN A 85 -18.61 2.44 6.10
CA ASN A 85 -17.23 2.78 6.43
C ASN A 85 -16.24 1.84 5.74
N ARG A 86 -16.51 0.53 5.72
CA ARG A 86 -15.69 -0.45 4.98
C ARG A 86 -15.56 -0.08 3.50
N THR A 87 -16.69 0.21 2.87
CA THR A 87 -16.76 0.68 1.48
C THR A 87 -15.99 1.98 1.27
N PHE A 88 -16.14 2.92 2.19
CA PHE A 88 -15.41 4.19 2.15
C PHE A 88 -13.90 3.98 2.19
N LEU A 89 -13.38 3.13 3.08
CA LEU A 89 -11.94 2.89 3.19
C LEU A 89 -11.38 2.22 1.92
N CYS A 90 -12.03 1.16 1.43
CA CYS A 90 -11.59 0.45 0.22
C CYS A 90 -11.54 1.39 -1.00
N LYS A 91 -12.58 2.21 -1.21
CA LYS A 91 -12.65 3.08 -2.38
C LYS A 91 -11.67 4.25 -2.33
N ASN A 92 -11.45 4.82 -1.14
CA ASN A 92 -10.76 6.11 -1.03
C ASN A 92 -9.31 6.00 -0.58
N ASN A 93 -8.96 4.96 0.19
CA ASN A 93 -7.63 4.85 0.75
C ASN A 93 -6.76 3.84 0.01
N LEU A 94 -7.34 2.73 -0.52
CA LEU A 94 -6.55 1.61 -1.04
C LEU A 94 -5.59 2.03 -2.18
N ARG A 95 -6.05 2.87 -3.11
CA ARG A 95 -5.22 3.34 -4.24
C ARG A 95 -3.97 4.10 -3.78
N SER A 96 -4.11 4.93 -2.76
CA SER A 96 -3.00 5.71 -2.19
C SER A 96 -1.96 4.85 -1.48
N LEU A 97 -2.29 3.59 -1.18
CA LEU A 97 -1.41 2.64 -0.50
C LEU A 97 -0.61 1.75 -1.46
N LEU A 98 -0.88 1.80 -2.77
CA LEU A 98 -0.16 0.97 -3.74
C LEU A 98 1.34 1.21 -3.70
N PHE A 99 1.78 2.47 -3.62
CA PHE A 99 3.21 2.78 -3.62
C PHE A 99 3.93 2.38 -2.34
N PRO A 100 3.40 2.70 -1.12
CA PRO A 100 3.99 2.15 0.10
C PRO A 100 4.00 0.62 0.13
N ASN A 101 2.98 -0.05 -0.42
CA ASN A 101 2.92 -1.51 -0.51
C ASN A 101 3.99 -2.08 -1.46
N MET A 102 4.20 -1.47 -2.63
CA MET A 102 5.28 -1.86 -3.53
C MET A 102 6.65 -1.68 -2.90
N PHE A 103 6.86 -0.57 -2.19
CA PHE A 103 8.10 -0.34 -1.46
C PHE A 103 8.37 -1.47 -0.47
N GLU A 104 7.37 -1.84 0.33
CA GLU A 104 7.48 -2.95 1.28
C GLU A 104 7.78 -4.30 0.59
N LEU A 105 7.10 -4.59 -0.53
CA LEU A 105 7.35 -5.83 -1.29
C LEU A 105 8.77 -5.89 -1.84
N ARG A 106 9.31 -4.78 -2.37
CA ARG A 106 10.69 -4.71 -2.86
C ARG A 106 11.73 -4.89 -1.75
N GLN A 107 11.41 -4.49 -0.52
CA GLN A 107 12.29 -4.69 0.63
C GLN A 107 12.20 -6.12 1.17
N SER A 108 11.00 -6.73 1.13
CA SER A 108 10.75 -8.07 1.65
C SER A 108 11.11 -9.20 0.69
N CYS A 109 11.12 -8.94 -0.63
CA CYS A 109 11.45 -9.92 -1.66
C CYS A 109 12.77 -9.59 -2.33
N PHE A 110 13.59 -10.62 -2.58
CA PHE A 110 14.63 -10.50 -3.59
C PHE A 110 13.97 -10.43 -4.98
N SER A 111 14.17 -9.31 -5.67
CA SER A 111 13.71 -9.14 -7.05
C SER A 111 14.83 -9.42 -8.03
N GLU A 112 14.60 -10.31 -8.98
CA GLU A 112 15.52 -10.54 -10.08
C GLU A 112 15.54 -9.34 -11.05
N PRO A 113 16.65 -9.10 -11.78
CA PRO A 113 16.76 -7.94 -12.67
C PRO A 113 15.64 -7.81 -13.72
N TRP A 114 15.11 -8.93 -14.20
CA TRP A 114 13.99 -8.94 -15.16
C TRP A 114 12.69 -8.49 -14.50
N GLN A 115 12.43 -8.85 -13.23
CA GLN A 115 11.25 -8.39 -12.49
C GLN A 115 11.28 -6.88 -12.31
N MET A 116 12.44 -6.33 -11.95
CA MET A 116 12.63 -4.89 -11.83
C MET A 116 12.43 -4.16 -13.16
N SER A 117 12.84 -4.79 -14.27
CA SER A 117 12.67 -4.24 -15.62
C SER A 117 11.20 -4.25 -16.06
N LEU A 118 10.49 -5.34 -15.78
CA LEU A 118 9.06 -5.48 -16.06
C LEU A 118 8.21 -4.53 -15.22
N GLU A 119 8.54 -4.39 -13.94
CA GLU A 119 7.90 -3.44 -13.03
C GLU A 119 8.14 -2.00 -13.51
N ARG A 120 9.38 -1.66 -13.88
CA ARG A 120 9.70 -0.36 -14.49
C ARG A 120 8.86 -0.10 -15.75
N ALA A 121 8.87 -1.02 -16.71
CA ALA A 121 8.13 -0.86 -17.96
C ALA A 121 6.61 -0.71 -17.72
N THR A 122 6.09 -1.46 -16.74
CA THR A 122 4.69 -1.36 -16.29
C THR A 122 4.36 0.04 -15.78
N TRP A 123 5.16 0.58 -14.87
CA TRP A 123 4.88 1.90 -14.31
C TRP A 123 5.17 3.02 -15.30
N GLU A 124 6.20 2.93 -16.12
CA GLU A 124 6.44 3.85 -17.23
C GLU A 124 5.29 3.87 -18.23
N LEU A 125 4.66 2.72 -18.50
CA LEU A 125 3.45 2.68 -19.34
C LEU A 125 2.27 3.40 -18.65
N ILE A 126 2.04 3.11 -17.37
CA ILE A 126 0.89 3.63 -16.60
C ILE A 126 0.99 5.16 -16.40
N CYS A 127 2.16 5.65 -15.97
CA CYS A 127 2.35 7.06 -15.63
C CYS A 127 3.21 7.86 -16.63
N GLY A 128 3.66 7.24 -17.71
CA GLY A 128 4.59 7.89 -18.63
C GLY A 128 5.97 8.15 -18.01
N PRO A 129 6.96 8.51 -18.83
CA PRO A 129 8.35 8.59 -18.41
C PRO A 129 8.61 9.73 -17.41
N GLN A 130 7.91 10.87 -17.53
CA GLN A 130 8.13 12.03 -16.68
C GLN A 130 7.67 11.78 -15.23
N LEU A 131 6.43 11.34 -15.04
CA LEU A 131 5.92 11.01 -13.70
C LEU A 131 6.60 9.77 -13.13
N PHE A 132 7.01 8.80 -13.96
CA PHE A 132 7.82 7.67 -13.49
C PHE A 132 9.18 8.11 -12.95
N ALA A 133 9.81 9.11 -13.55
CA ALA A 133 11.07 9.67 -13.04
C ALA A 133 10.87 10.35 -11.67
N GLU A 134 9.77 11.07 -11.48
CA GLU A 134 9.40 11.64 -10.18
C GLU A 134 9.11 10.57 -9.13
N PHE A 135 8.32 9.56 -9.51
CA PHE A 135 8.05 8.38 -8.68
C PHE A 135 9.34 7.68 -8.24
N SER A 136 10.26 7.43 -9.19
CA SER A 136 11.55 6.82 -8.93
C SER A 136 12.41 7.66 -7.98
N ARG A 137 12.34 9.00 -8.10
CA ARG A 137 13.04 9.92 -7.19
C ARG A 137 12.48 9.84 -5.77
N THR A 138 11.14 9.87 -5.62
CA THR A 138 10.49 9.72 -4.32
C THR A 138 10.77 8.36 -3.69
N THR A 139 10.81 7.29 -4.48
CA THR A 139 11.17 5.95 -3.98
C THR A 139 12.61 5.90 -3.47
N LYS A 140 13.57 6.51 -4.17
CA LYS A 140 14.95 6.62 -3.68
C LYS A 140 15.07 7.44 -2.39
N VAL A 141 14.22 8.44 -2.21
CA VAL A 141 14.15 9.19 -0.94
C VAL A 141 13.60 8.28 0.16
N ALA A 142 12.54 7.53 -0.13
CA ALA A 142 11.99 6.53 0.80
C ALA A 142 13.04 5.50 1.23
N GLU A 143 13.78 4.92 0.28
CA GLU A 143 14.85 3.95 0.55
C GLU A 143 15.95 4.50 1.48
N ARG A 144 16.20 5.81 1.45
CA ARG A 144 17.20 6.48 2.29
C ARG A 144 16.68 6.89 3.65
N LEU A 145 15.40 7.28 3.73
CA LEU A 145 14.79 7.85 4.92
C LEU A 145 14.07 6.82 5.78
N LEU A 146 13.57 5.76 5.18
CA LEU A 146 12.81 4.73 5.85
C LEU A 146 13.74 3.63 6.37
N ILE A 147 13.37 3.09 7.53
CA ILE A 147 14.06 1.93 8.08
C ILE A 147 13.60 0.68 7.32
N THR A 148 14.54 -0.23 7.08
CA THR A 148 14.31 -1.58 6.56
C THR A 148 13.72 -2.52 7.63
N ASP A 149 12.72 -2.05 8.38
CA ASP A 149 11.97 -2.85 9.34
C ASP A 149 10.58 -3.09 8.75
N PRO A 150 10.32 -4.30 8.24
CA PRO A 150 9.04 -4.67 7.63
C PRO A 150 7.84 -4.43 8.55
N VAL A 151 8.01 -4.59 9.87
CA VAL A 151 6.93 -4.40 10.85
C VAL A 151 6.46 -2.95 10.84
N VAL A 152 7.40 -2.00 10.74
CA VAL A 152 7.10 -0.56 10.70
C VAL A 152 6.27 -0.21 9.48
N ILE A 153 6.68 -0.68 8.29
CA ILE A 153 6.00 -0.33 7.04
C ILE A 153 4.64 -1.01 6.93
N ARG A 154 4.54 -2.29 7.31
CA ARG A 154 3.26 -3.04 7.32
C ARG A 154 2.27 -2.40 8.29
N LEU A 155 2.71 -2.00 9.47
CA LEU A 155 1.86 -1.30 10.43
C LEU A 155 1.50 0.12 9.95
N TRP A 156 2.42 0.81 9.27
CA TRP A 156 2.15 2.09 8.64
C TRP A 156 1.08 2.01 7.56
N LEU A 157 1.09 0.96 6.73
CA LEU A 157 0.03 0.67 5.76
C LEU A 157 -1.34 0.57 6.43
N VAL A 158 -1.42 -0.12 7.58
CA VAL A 158 -2.66 -0.25 8.36
C VAL A 158 -3.12 1.10 8.90
N VAL A 159 -2.21 1.90 9.48
CA VAL A 159 -2.51 3.25 9.97
C VAL A 159 -3.04 4.15 8.86
N LEU A 160 -2.40 4.13 7.68
CA LEU A 160 -2.84 4.90 6.53
C LEU A 160 -4.20 4.39 6.02
N PHE A 161 -4.41 3.08 5.94
CA PHE A 161 -5.68 2.53 5.49
C PHE A 161 -6.86 2.97 6.35
N PHE A 162 -6.73 2.96 7.68
CA PHE A 162 -7.79 3.43 8.58
C PHE A 162 -7.82 4.96 8.73
N SER A 163 -7.20 5.72 7.83
CA SER A 163 -7.29 7.18 7.86
C SER A 163 -8.65 7.70 7.40
N SER A 164 -9.11 8.77 8.03
CA SER A 164 -10.40 9.40 7.73
C SER A 164 -10.53 9.90 6.28
N SER A 165 -9.41 10.17 5.60
CA SER A 165 -9.32 10.52 4.19
C SER A 165 -7.85 10.56 3.77
N LEU A 166 -7.44 9.71 2.84
CA LEU A 166 -6.16 9.85 2.14
C LEU A 166 -6.28 10.65 0.83
N PHE A 167 -7.41 11.32 0.59
CA PHE A 167 -7.57 12.18 -0.59
C PHE A 167 -6.50 13.27 -0.59
N CYS A 168 -5.89 13.47 -1.76
CA CYS A 168 -5.11 14.67 -1.98
C CYS A 168 -6.08 15.86 -2.02
N LEU A 169 -5.68 17.04 -1.51
CA LEU A 169 -6.50 18.27 -1.51
C LEU A 169 -7.04 18.65 -2.90
N TYR A 170 -6.47 18.06 -3.96
CA TYR A 170 -6.81 18.31 -5.36
C TYR A 170 -7.86 17.35 -5.95
N ASP A 171 -8.32 16.33 -5.22
CA ASP A 171 -9.27 15.29 -5.69
C ASP A 171 -10.76 15.73 -5.56
N ASN A 172 -11.07 17.00 -5.87
CA ASN A 172 -12.40 17.60 -5.70
C ASN A 172 -13.54 16.88 -6.46
N TYR A 173 -13.21 16.05 -7.45
CA TYR A 173 -14.18 15.34 -8.30
C TYR A 173 -14.60 13.95 -7.77
N LEU A 174 -13.92 13.41 -6.75
CA LEU A 174 -14.15 12.04 -6.26
C LEU A 174 -14.82 11.95 -4.90
N VAL A 175 -15.41 13.04 -4.40
CA VAL A 175 -16.04 13.07 -3.08
C VAL A 175 -17.30 12.18 -3.07
N LEU A 176 -17.11 10.87 -2.88
CA LEU A 176 -18.13 10.00 -2.33
C LEU A 176 -18.62 10.63 -1.04
N LYS A 177 -19.94 10.65 -0.83
CA LYS A 177 -20.58 11.21 0.36
C LYS A 177 -19.81 10.76 1.60
N ILE A 178 -19.04 11.69 2.15
CA ILE A 178 -18.20 11.43 3.30
C ILE A 178 -19.14 10.95 4.42
N PRO A 179 -18.88 9.78 5.05
CA PRO A 179 -19.73 9.31 6.13
C PRO A 179 -19.82 10.38 7.22
N LYS A 180 -21.04 10.73 7.64
CA LYS A 180 -21.27 11.76 8.66
C LYS A 180 -20.63 11.41 10.02
N LYS A 181 -20.36 10.13 10.27
CA LYS A 181 -19.75 9.61 11.50
C LYS A 181 -18.46 8.84 11.17
N LYS A 182 -17.31 9.49 11.32
CA LYS A 182 -15.97 8.87 11.17
C LYS A 182 -15.32 8.42 12.48
N THR A 183 -16.02 8.57 13.60
CA THR A 183 -15.46 8.34 14.95
C THR A 183 -14.81 6.96 15.06
N ALA A 184 -15.49 5.89 14.64
CA ALA A 184 -14.95 4.53 14.69
C ALA A 184 -13.68 4.34 13.83
N ILE A 185 -13.60 4.99 12.66
CA ILE A 185 -12.41 4.93 11.79
C ILE A 185 -11.22 5.59 12.50
N ILE A 186 -11.43 6.76 13.09
CA ILE A 186 -10.39 7.52 13.81
C ILE A 186 -9.94 6.77 15.07
N GLU A 187 -10.86 6.14 15.80
CA GLU A 187 -10.54 5.32 16.97
C GLU A 187 -9.65 4.13 16.59
N ILE A 188 -10.01 3.40 15.53
CA ILE A 188 -9.20 2.29 15.01
C ILE A 188 -7.83 2.78 14.54
N GLN A 189 -7.78 3.89 13.81
CA GLN A 189 -6.53 4.51 13.37
C GLN A 189 -5.62 4.83 14.56
N ASN A 190 -6.17 5.43 15.62
CA ASN A 190 -5.44 5.81 16.81
C ASN A 190 -4.89 4.59 17.55
N ILE A 191 -5.62 3.47 17.57
CA ILE A 191 -5.13 2.20 18.13
C ILE A 191 -3.85 1.76 17.39
N TYR A 192 -3.90 1.69 16.06
CA TYR A 192 -2.74 1.25 15.27
C TYR A 192 -1.60 2.28 15.26
N ALA A 193 -1.90 3.58 15.28
CA ALA A 193 -0.89 4.63 15.37
C ALA A 193 -0.17 4.60 16.73
N THR A 194 -0.92 4.35 17.81
CA THR A 194 -0.34 4.13 19.15
C THR A 194 0.51 2.88 19.19
N LEU A 195 0.06 1.78 18.57
CA LEU A 195 0.85 0.56 18.45
C LEU A 195 2.16 0.80 17.70
N LEU A 196 2.11 1.55 16.60
CA LEU A 196 3.29 1.94 15.82
C LEU A 196 4.25 2.77 16.65
N TRP A 197 3.74 3.79 17.35
CA TRP A 197 4.56 4.64 18.20
C TRP A 197 5.25 3.85 19.32
N LYS A 198 4.50 2.97 20.00
CA LYS A 198 5.08 2.08 21.02
C LYS A 198 6.15 1.16 20.43
N TYR A 199 5.89 0.56 19.27
CA TYR A 199 6.86 -0.32 18.61
C TYR A 199 8.15 0.45 18.28
N LEU A 200 8.04 1.66 17.72
CA LEU A 200 9.17 2.50 17.40
C LEU A 200 9.98 2.89 18.64
N LEU A 201 9.31 3.30 19.72
CA LEU A 201 9.97 3.63 20.99
C LEU A 201 10.68 2.42 21.60
N HIS A 202 10.05 1.24 21.57
CA HIS A 202 10.62 0.01 22.08
C HIS A 202 11.84 -0.44 21.27
N ARG A 203 11.74 -0.41 19.93
CA ARG A 203 12.77 -0.95 19.03
C ARG A 203 13.93 0.00 18.76
N HIS A 204 13.67 1.30 18.68
CA HIS A 204 14.65 2.28 18.20
C HIS A 204 14.99 3.38 19.23
N GLY A 205 14.26 3.45 20.34
CA GLY A 205 14.39 4.52 21.34
C GLY A 205 13.77 5.85 20.89
N ASN A 206 13.67 6.80 21.81
CA ASN A 206 12.88 8.03 21.62
C ASN A 206 13.32 8.88 20.43
N PHE A 207 14.61 9.22 20.34
CA PHE A 207 15.12 10.10 19.30
C PHE A 207 14.91 9.51 17.89
N SER A 208 15.34 8.27 17.69
CA SER A 208 15.16 7.57 16.43
C SER A 208 13.67 7.38 16.09
N ALA A 209 12.82 7.06 17.07
CA ALA A 209 11.38 6.91 16.86
C ALA A 209 10.75 8.20 16.28
N VAL A 210 11.07 9.36 16.83
CA VAL A 210 10.61 10.67 16.30
C VAL A 210 11.09 10.86 14.86
N GLN A 211 12.37 10.58 14.58
CA GLN A 211 12.94 10.74 13.25
C GLN A 211 12.27 9.81 12.23
N ILE A 212 12.09 8.52 12.57
CA ILE A 212 11.44 7.53 11.72
C ILE A 212 10.00 7.93 11.44
N TYR A 213 9.25 8.31 12.47
CA TYR A 213 7.85 8.70 12.33
C TYR A 213 7.70 9.94 11.44
N SER A 214 8.58 10.93 11.61
CA SER A 214 8.63 12.12 10.77
C SER A 214 8.96 11.78 9.31
N ASN A 215 9.91 10.87 9.09
CA ASN A 215 10.30 10.40 7.76
C ASN A 215 9.18 9.61 7.07
N LEU A 216 8.42 8.80 7.80
CA LEU A 216 7.24 8.09 7.29
C LEU A 216 6.19 9.07 6.77
N ILE A 217 5.87 10.11 7.55
CA ILE A 217 4.93 11.16 7.16
C ILE A 217 5.45 11.93 5.94
N HIS A 218 6.71 12.38 5.97
CA HIS A 218 7.32 13.14 4.88
C HIS A 218 7.28 12.37 3.56
N THR A 219 7.71 11.09 3.61
CA THR A 219 7.72 10.21 2.45
C THR A 219 6.31 9.96 1.93
N TYR A 220 5.34 9.73 2.82
CA TYR A 220 3.95 9.54 2.45
C TYR A 220 3.37 10.76 1.72
N LEU A 221 3.61 11.98 2.23
CA LEU A 221 3.14 13.21 1.59
C LEU A 221 3.73 13.39 0.18
N GLN A 222 5.00 13.04 -0.02
CA GLN A 222 5.61 13.04 -1.36
C GLN A 222 4.98 12.00 -2.29
N MET A 223 4.74 10.78 -1.78
CA MET A 223 4.08 9.72 -2.56
C MET A 223 2.65 10.08 -2.92
N GLN A 224 1.92 10.76 -2.03
CA GLN A 224 0.54 11.17 -2.26
C GLN A 224 0.44 12.16 -3.44
N ARG A 225 1.37 13.12 -3.52
CA ARG A 225 1.45 14.06 -4.66
C ARG A 225 1.65 13.31 -5.98
N VAL A 226 2.63 12.42 -6.03
CA VAL A 226 2.92 11.63 -7.25
C VAL A 226 1.72 10.73 -7.60
N GLY A 227 1.14 10.07 -6.61
CA GLY A 227 -0.02 9.19 -6.81
C GLY A 227 -1.26 9.92 -7.33
N PHE A 228 -1.46 11.18 -6.93
CA PHE A 228 -2.51 12.03 -7.47
C PHE A 228 -2.32 12.31 -8.97
N GLU A 229 -1.12 12.69 -9.39
CA GLU A 229 -0.81 12.96 -10.81
C GLU A 229 -0.97 11.71 -11.67
N ILE A 230 -0.50 10.55 -11.17
CA ILE A 230 -0.76 9.24 -11.80
C ILE A 230 -2.27 8.98 -11.88
N GLY A 231 -3.00 9.35 -10.83
CA GLY A 231 -4.46 9.33 -10.76
C GLY A 231 -5.13 10.05 -11.91
N ILE A 232 -4.71 11.29 -12.20
CA ILE A 232 -5.20 12.10 -13.31
C ILE A 232 -4.86 11.43 -14.64
N GLN A 233 -3.60 11.07 -14.85
CA GLN A 233 -3.12 10.57 -16.13
C GLN A 233 -3.77 9.24 -16.55
N VAL A 234 -3.99 8.34 -15.59
CA VAL A 234 -4.70 7.08 -15.83
C VAL A 234 -6.15 7.33 -16.27
N ARG A 235 -6.80 8.39 -15.78
CA ARG A 235 -8.18 8.75 -16.15
C ARG A 235 -8.26 9.45 -17.52
N THR A 236 -7.21 10.13 -17.95
CA THR A 236 -7.22 10.91 -19.20
C THR A 236 -6.68 10.15 -20.41
N ARG A 237 -5.92 9.06 -20.21
CA ARG A 237 -5.39 8.22 -21.29
C ARG A 237 -6.38 7.11 -21.67
N ASN A 238 -6.89 7.18 -22.90
CA ASN A 238 -7.84 6.19 -23.44
C ASN A 238 -7.35 4.74 -23.33
N GLU A 239 -6.05 4.51 -23.54
CA GLU A 239 -5.42 3.18 -23.46
C GLU A 239 -5.48 2.56 -22.05
N LEU A 240 -5.68 3.37 -21.02
CA LEU A 240 -5.69 2.94 -19.61
C LEU A 240 -7.10 2.89 -19.01
N LEU A 241 -8.14 3.24 -19.77
CA LEU A 241 -9.53 3.25 -19.29
C LEU A 241 -9.97 1.85 -18.83
N ILE A 242 -9.64 0.80 -19.58
CA ILE A 242 -9.97 -0.59 -19.20
C ILE A 242 -9.31 -0.97 -17.87
N THR A 243 -8.05 -0.58 -17.67
CA THR A 243 -7.31 -0.80 -16.41
C THR A 243 -7.99 -0.07 -15.25
N TYR A 244 -8.38 1.17 -15.47
CA TYR A 244 -9.08 1.99 -14.47
C TYR A 244 -10.45 1.40 -14.10
N GLU A 245 -11.25 0.98 -15.08
CA GLU A 245 -12.54 0.33 -14.87
C GLU A 245 -12.41 -0.99 -14.12
N THR A 246 -11.42 -1.81 -14.49
CA THR A 246 -11.15 -3.10 -13.84
C THR A 246 -10.73 -2.91 -12.38
N LEU A 247 -9.86 -1.93 -12.09
CA LEU A 247 -9.51 -1.57 -10.71
C LEU A 247 -10.75 -1.15 -9.90
N ASN A 248 -11.63 -0.34 -10.49
CA ASN A 248 -12.88 0.06 -9.82
C ASN A 248 -13.83 -1.12 -9.59
N GLN A 249 -13.85 -2.11 -10.49
CA GLN A 249 -14.64 -3.33 -10.32
C GLN A 249 -14.09 -4.20 -9.18
N ILE A 250 -12.77 -4.41 -9.10
CA ILE A 250 -12.14 -5.14 -7.98
C ILE A 250 -12.51 -4.46 -6.65
N LEU A 251 -12.40 -3.14 -6.59
CA LEU A 251 -12.81 -2.35 -5.42
C LEU A 251 -14.31 -2.43 -5.09
N ALA A 252 -15.16 -2.84 -6.03
CA ALA A 252 -16.61 -2.89 -5.87
C ALA A 252 -17.16 -4.31 -5.64
N LEU A 253 -16.51 -5.33 -6.18
CA LEU A 253 -16.92 -6.74 -6.09
C LEU A 253 -16.66 -7.31 -4.69
N ASP A 254 -15.50 -7.04 -4.09
CA ASP A 254 -15.14 -7.53 -2.74
C ASP A 254 -16.01 -6.97 -1.60
N ILE A 255 -16.89 -6.01 -1.91
CA ILE A 255 -17.81 -5.40 -0.94
C ILE A 255 -19.16 -6.14 -0.92
N ARG A 256 -19.50 -6.91 -1.96
CA ARG A 256 -20.84 -7.50 -2.13
C ARG A 256 -21.01 -8.90 -1.55
N ASP A 257 -19.93 -9.62 -1.31
CA ASP A 257 -19.96 -11.06 -0.98
C ASP A 257 -19.86 -11.40 0.52
N ASN A 258 -20.02 -10.41 1.42
CA ASN A 258 -20.09 -10.58 2.89
C ASN A 258 -21.15 -9.68 3.52
#